data_AF-A0A317U6M5-F1
#
_entry.id   AF-A0A317U6M5-F1
#
_cell.length_a   1.000
_cell.length_b   1.000
_cell.length_c   1.000
_cell.angle_alpha   90.00
_cell.angle_beta   90.00
_cell.angle_gamma   90.00
#
_symmetry.space_group_name_H-M   'P 1'
#
loop_
_entity.id
_entity.type
_entity.pdbx_description
1 polymer ?
#
loop_
_entity_poly.entity_id
_entity_poly.type
_entity_poly.pdbx_seq_one_letter_code
_entity_poly.pdbx_strand_id
1 'polypeptide(L)'
;MSANSSVISSVDDRAFVREDLLKAMQLAGNSAELAQYLTKQVHEIVDNSRVFKKPEKMQVGQQILKAVDEFAQLVAYKFSEEAKQIWAGITPSTKFENIHRGITQEAVESLSKKGYEGIRFDFAIKQTGEEKGHFVRGYASSEKGAPPLDGETVDSLDRLFNAWLANEHQVLTEDGFFFKTDAEGNKTRQLTLDEVEEIMADSAQGFKDYLQSNHVETQLVSRQREYPGEHRLEETKKAAAQKAVERVIEAEEAEKVEAEVQPTHIGPT
;
A
#
# COMPACT_ATOMS: atom_id res chain seq x y z
N MET A 1 -1.73 -61.10 26.32
CA MET A 1 -1.07 -60.55 25.11
C MET A 1 -2.12 -60.18 24.09
N SER A 2 -2.56 -58.92 24.07
CA SER A 2 -2.94 -58.19 22.86
C SER A 2 -3.36 -56.79 23.29
N ALA A 3 -2.50 -55.84 22.97
CA ALA A 3 -2.67 -54.44 23.22
C ALA A 3 -3.78 -53.91 22.31
N ASN A 4 -4.80 -53.30 22.92
CA ASN A 4 -5.60 -52.30 22.23
C ASN A 4 -4.72 -51.06 22.06
N SER A 5 -3.99 -51.00 20.95
CA SER A 5 -3.27 -49.79 20.55
C SER A 5 -4.29 -48.71 20.24
N SER A 6 -4.27 -47.66 21.05
CA SER A 6 -4.95 -46.40 20.84
C SER A 6 -4.69 -45.90 19.42
N VAL A 7 -5.77 -45.74 18.65
CA VAL A 7 -5.77 -44.91 17.44
C VAL A 7 -5.68 -43.46 17.91
N ILE A 8 -4.47 -43.02 18.23
CA ILE A 8 -4.15 -41.60 18.26
C ILE A 8 -4.01 -41.22 16.79
N SER A 9 -5.13 -40.82 16.17
CA SER A 9 -5.09 -40.21 14.85
C SER A 9 -4.25 -38.94 14.98
N SER A 10 -3.09 -38.94 14.34
CA SER A 10 -2.17 -37.82 14.26
C SER A 10 -2.90 -36.56 13.75
N VAL A 11 -3.10 -35.60 14.66
CA VAL A 11 -3.51 -34.22 14.36
C VAL A 11 -2.42 -33.48 13.53
N ASP A 12 -1.26 -34.11 13.35
CA ASP A 12 0.02 -33.51 12.98
C ASP A 12 0.19 -33.10 11.50
N ASP A 13 -0.77 -33.37 10.62
CA ASP A 13 -0.62 -33.18 9.16
C ASP A 13 -1.59 -32.16 8.52
N ARG A 14 -2.45 -31.50 9.30
CA ARG A 14 -3.36 -30.48 8.75
C ARG A 14 -2.74 -29.09 8.87
N ALA A 15 -2.46 -28.48 7.71
CA ALA A 15 -2.22 -27.04 7.63
C ALA A 15 -3.47 -26.27 8.09
N PHE A 16 -3.29 -25.02 8.52
CA PHE A 16 -4.42 -24.14 8.83
C PHE A 16 -5.41 -24.08 7.67
N VAL A 17 -6.68 -24.30 7.97
CA VAL A 17 -7.77 -23.93 7.07
C VAL A 17 -7.97 -22.43 7.21
N ARG A 18 -7.82 -21.69 6.11
CA ARG A 18 -7.91 -20.22 6.09
C ARG A 18 -9.19 -19.71 6.76
N GLU A 19 -10.32 -20.37 6.51
CA GLU A 19 -11.62 -19.98 7.09
C GLU A 19 -11.65 -20.09 8.61
N ASP A 20 -11.03 -21.13 9.18
CA ASP A 20 -11.02 -21.33 10.63
C ASP A 20 -10.12 -20.30 11.31
N LEU A 21 -8.99 -19.96 10.70
CA LEU A 21 -8.13 -18.88 11.17
C LEU A 21 -8.87 -17.53 11.13
N LEU A 22 -9.58 -17.22 10.04
CA LEU A 22 -10.35 -15.98 9.91
C LEU A 22 -11.48 -15.90 10.96
N LYS A 23 -12.17 -17.01 11.23
CA LYS A 23 -13.18 -17.07 12.31
C LYS A 23 -12.56 -16.85 13.68
N ALA A 24 -11.40 -17.45 13.94
CA ALA A 24 -10.68 -17.26 15.20
C ALA A 24 -10.23 -15.80 15.38
N MET A 25 -9.72 -15.16 14.31
CA MET A 25 -9.38 -13.73 14.32
C MET A 25 -10.61 -12.86 14.55
N GLN A 26 -11.75 -13.16 13.90
CA GLN A 26 -12.99 -12.41 14.11
C GLN A 26 -13.47 -12.46 15.57
N LEU A 27 -13.36 -13.62 16.22
CA LEU A 27 -13.67 -13.76 17.64
C LEU A 27 -12.69 -12.98 18.52
N ALA A 28 -11.39 -13.13 18.26
CA ALA A 28 -10.31 -12.49 19.00
C ALA A 28 -10.30 -10.97 18.85
N GLY A 29 -10.88 -10.42 17.78
CA GLY A 29 -10.93 -8.97 17.52
C GLY A 29 -11.71 -8.15 18.55
N ASN A 30 -12.36 -8.81 19.49
CA ASN A 30 -13.15 -8.19 20.56
C ASN A 30 -12.39 -8.05 21.89
N SER A 31 -11.18 -8.61 22.02
CA SER A 31 -10.37 -8.49 23.23
C SER A 31 -8.89 -8.57 22.91
N ALA A 32 -8.09 -7.64 23.45
CA ALA A 32 -6.64 -7.68 23.32
C ALA A 32 -6.03 -8.97 23.90
N GLU A 33 -6.58 -9.48 25.01
CA GLU A 33 -6.10 -10.72 25.63
C GLU A 33 -6.38 -11.94 24.75
N LEU A 34 -7.56 -12.00 24.12
CA LEU A 34 -7.90 -13.08 23.20
C LEU A 34 -7.03 -13.04 21.95
N ALA A 35 -6.72 -11.84 21.44
CA ALA A 35 -5.82 -11.68 20.31
C ALA A 35 -4.39 -12.14 20.65
N GLN A 36 -3.86 -11.77 21.82
CA GLN A 36 -2.56 -12.25 22.30
C GLN A 36 -2.53 -13.77 22.51
N TYR A 37 -3.61 -14.33 23.07
CA TYR A 37 -3.74 -15.78 23.25
C TYR A 37 -3.76 -16.50 21.90
N LEU A 38 -4.52 -15.98 20.92
CA LEU A 38 -4.56 -16.51 19.56
C LEU A 38 -3.16 -16.50 18.93
N THR A 39 -2.44 -15.39 19.02
CA THR A 39 -1.05 -15.29 18.52
C THR A 39 -0.16 -16.36 19.12
N LYS A 40 -0.21 -16.53 20.44
CA LYS A 40 0.59 -17.54 21.14
C LYS A 40 0.25 -18.96 20.66
N GLN A 41 -1.03 -19.27 20.51
CA GLN A 41 -1.47 -20.59 20.02
C GLN A 41 -1.06 -20.84 18.57
N VAL A 42 -1.16 -19.84 17.69
CA VAL A 42 -0.73 -19.97 16.29
C VAL A 42 0.78 -20.18 16.20
N HIS A 43 1.58 -19.45 16.99
CA HIS A 43 3.03 -19.69 17.10
C HIS A 43 3.33 -21.12 17.53
N GLU A 44 2.72 -21.59 18.63
CA GLU A 44 2.89 -22.95 19.11
C GLU A 44 2.53 -24.00 18.04
N ILE A 45 1.48 -23.78 17.26
CA ILE A 45 1.08 -24.70 16.19
C ILE A 45 2.07 -24.67 15.03
N VAL A 46 2.51 -23.50 14.56
CA VAL A 46 3.46 -23.38 13.45
C VAL A 46 4.82 -24.00 13.82
N ASP A 47 5.31 -23.73 15.03
CA ASP A 47 6.61 -24.19 15.51
C ASP A 47 6.63 -25.72 15.74
N ASN A 48 5.52 -26.28 16.21
CA ASN A 48 5.41 -27.71 16.48
C ASN A 48 5.03 -28.52 15.23
N SER A 49 4.34 -27.92 14.27
CA SER A 49 3.86 -28.61 13.06
C SER A 49 5.00 -29.13 12.18
N ARG A 50 4.85 -30.38 11.75
CA ARG A 50 5.74 -30.98 10.73
C ARG A 50 5.51 -30.42 9.34
N VAL A 51 4.33 -29.86 9.08
CA VAL A 51 3.94 -29.31 7.78
C VAL A 51 4.74 -28.03 7.47
N PHE A 52 4.82 -27.12 8.43
CA PHE A 52 5.51 -25.82 8.26
C PHE A 52 7.05 -25.92 8.35
N LYS A 53 7.58 -27.06 8.82
CA LYS A 53 9.02 -27.38 8.77
C LYS A 53 9.51 -27.78 7.38
N LYS A 54 8.60 -28.06 6.44
CA LYS A 54 8.96 -28.33 5.04
C LYS A 54 9.31 -27.00 4.34
N PRO A 55 10.39 -26.93 3.53
CA PRO A 55 10.84 -25.68 2.92
C PRO A 55 9.76 -25.02 2.03
N GLU A 56 8.93 -25.80 1.35
CA GLU A 56 7.82 -25.32 0.51
C GLU A 56 6.69 -24.63 1.30
N LYS A 57 6.55 -24.92 2.59
CA LYS A 57 5.47 -24.41 3.45
C LYS A 57 5.98 -23.49 4.54
N MET A 58 7.29 -23.41 4.75
CA MET A 58 7.92 -22.53 5.73
C MET A 58 7.57 -21.06 5.49
N GLN A 59 7.61 -20.61 4.23
CA GLN A 59 7.21 -19.24 3.87
C GLN A 59 5.74 -18.95 4.20
N VAL A 60 4.84 -19.92 3.95
CA VAL A 60 3.43 -19.79 4.29
C VAL A 60 3.23 -19.70 5.81
N GLY A 61 3.97 -20.50 6.58
CA GLY A 61 3.97 -20.42 8.04
C GLY A 61 4.39 -19.03 8.54
N GLN A 62 5.48 -18.49 7.99
CA GLN A 62 5.96 -17.14 8.33
C GLN A 62 4.96 -16.05 7.97
N GLN A 63 4.29 -16.16 6.82
CA GLN A 63 3.23 -15.22 6.43
C GLN A 63 2.03 -15.27 7.39
N ILE A 64 1.65 -16.47 7.84
CA ILE A 64 0.56 -16.65 8.83
C ILE A 64 0.95 -16.02 10.17
N LEU A 65 2.17 -16.28 10.67
CA LEU A 65 2.66 -15.68 11.91
C LEU A 65 2.64 -14.16 11.82
N LYS A 66 3.22 -13.60 10.76
CA LYS A 66 3.21 -12.15 10.51
C LYS A 66 1.80 -11.57 10.50
N ALA A 67 0.86 -12.20 9.79
CA ALA A 67 -0.52 -11.71 9.70
C ALA A 67 -1.24 -11.74 11.07
N VAL A 68 -0.97 -12.75 11.89
CA VAL A 68 -1.58 -12.88 13.23
C VAL A 68 -0.94 -11.90 14.22
N ASP A 69 0.36 -11.65 14.11
CA ASP A 69 1.05 -10.63 14.89
C ASP A 69 0.54 -9.22 14.57
N GLU A 70 0.47 -8.87 13.29
CA GLU A 70 -0.08 -7.59 12.84
C GLU A 70 -1.53 -7.43 13.30
N PHE A 71 -2.33 -8.50 13.23
CA PHE A 71 -3.70 -8.49 13.75
C PHE A 71 -3.75 -8.24 15.26
N ALA A 72 -2.96 -8.95 16.06
CA ALA A 72 -2.96 -8.77 17.51
C ALA A 72 -2.50 -7.36 17.91
N GLN A 73 -1.54 -6.81 17.18
CA GLN A 73 -1.08 -5.44 17.35
C GLN A 73 -2.19 -4.43 17.03
N LEU A 74 -2.92 -4.59 15.92
CA LEU A 74 -4.07 -3.75 15.58
C LEU A 74 -5.18 -3.81 16.64
N VAL A 75 -5.44 -5.01 17.18
CA VAL A 75 -6.41 -5.17 18.28
C VAL A 75 -5.90 -4.48 19.54
N ALA A 76 -4.61 -4.54 19.85
CA ALA A 76 -4.05 -3.81 20.99
C ALA A 76 -4.25 -2.30 20.86
N TYR A 77 -4.01 -1.72 19.68
CA TYR A 77 -4.26 -0.29 19.44
C TYR A 77 -5.72 0.10 19.64
N LYS A 78 -6.65 -0.71 19.14
CA LYS A 78 -8.10 -0.51 19.30
C LYS A 78 -8.53 -0.39 20.77
N PHE A 79 -7.84 -1.04 21.70
CA PHE A 79 -8.15 -1.06 23.13
C PHE A 79 -7.14 -0.26 23.99
N SER A 80 -6.39 0.67 23.38
CA SER A 80 -5.38 1.47 24.09
C SER A 80 -5.92 2.28 25.29
N GLU A 81 -5.01 2.64 26.20
CA GLU A 81 -5.32 3.08 27.57
C GLU A 81 -6.14 4.37 27.70
N GLU A 82 -6.27 5.19 26.66
CA GLU A 82 -7.13 6.39 26.72
C GLU A 82 -8.61 6.04 26.91
N ALA A 83 -9.03 4.85 26.47
CA ALA A 83 -10.35 4.31 26.80
C ALA A 83 -10.57 4.13 28.32
N LYS A 84 -9.51 4.17 29.14
CA LYS A 84 -9.58 4.03 30.61
C LYS A 84 -9.90 5.35 31.33
N GLN A 85 -9.85 6.50 30.64
CA GLN A 85 -10.13 7.82 31.24
C GLN A 85 -11.61 8.25 31.14
N ILE A 86 -12.52 7.36 30.72
CA ILE A 86 -13.96 7.66 30.63
C ILE A 86 -14.51 8.16 31.97
N TRP A 87 -14.01 7.64 33.09
CA TRP A 87 -14.38 8.07 34.44
C TRP A 87 -13.83 9.44 34.83
N ALA A 88 -12.90 10.01 34.08
CA ALA A 88 -12.41 11.38 34.23
C ALA A 88 -13.26 12.41 33.48
N GLY A 89 -14.35 11.98 32.80
CA GLY A 89 -15.23 12.86 32.02
C GLY A 89 -14.67 13.25 30.65
N ILE A 90 -13.58 12.61 30.21
CA ILE A 90 -12.99 12.80 28.89
C ILE A 90 -13.75 11.92 27.90
N THR A 91 -14.19 12.50 26.79
CA THR A 91 -14.82 11.76 25.70
C THR A 91 -13.84 10.73 25.15
N PRO A 92 -14.18 9.44 25.13
CA PRO A 92 -13.28 8.43 24.59
C PRO A 92 -13.11 8.62 23.08
N SER A 93 -11.87 8.54 22.62
CA SER A 93 -11.54 8.48 21.19
C SER A 93 -12.20 7.28 20.51
N THR A 94 -12.49 7.43 19.22
CA THR A 94 -13.07 6.35 18.43
C THR A 94 -12.07 5.20 18.27
N LYS A 95 -12.57 3.99 17.97
CA LYS A 95 -11.70 2.85 17.67
C LYS A 95 -10.78 3.13 16.48
N PHE A 96 -11.29 3.87 15.49
CA PHE A 96 -10.56 4.27 14.30
C PHE A 96 -9.38 5.19 14.65
N GLU A 97 -9.64 6.26 15.43
CA GLU A 97 -8.61 7.15 15.95
C GLU A 97 -7.57 6.41 16.78
N ASN A 98 -8.00 5.51 17.66
CA ASN A 98 -7.10 4.73 18.51
C ASN A 98 -6.15 3.85 17.69
N ILE A 99 -6.65 3.22 16.62
CA ILE A 99 -5.84 2.39 15.70
C ILE A 99 -4.81 3.27 15.00
N HIS A 100 -5.23 4.38 14.39
CA HIS A 100 -4.32 5.23 13.62
C HIS A 100 -3.31 5.94 14.51
N ARG A 101 -3.67 6.33 15.73
CA ARG A 101 -2.72 6.86 16.72
C ARG A 101 -1.68 5.82 17.13
N GLY A 102 -2.09 4.57 17.38
CA GLY A 102 -1.17 3.48 17.71
C GLY A 102 -0.18 3.17 16.57
N ILE A 103 -0.69 3.16 15.33
CA ILE A 103 0.13 3.04 14.11
C ILE A 103 1.13 4.19 14.01
N THR A 104 0.70 5.43 14.26
CA THR A 104 1.58 6.60 14.26
C THR A 104 2.69 6.45 15.30
N GLN A 105 2.35 6.12 16.55
CA GLN A 105 3.34 5.95 17.62
C GLN A 105 4.39 4.88 17.30
N GLU A 106 3.97 3.71 16.83
CA GLU A 106 4.89 2.63 16.45
C GLU A 106 5.83 3.05 15.31
N ALA A 107 5.28 3.67 14.28
CA ALA A 107 6.06 4.07 13.13
C ALA A 107 7.02 5.23 13.45
N VAL A 108 6.62 6.17 14.32
CA VAL A 108 7.51 7.21 14.86
C VAL A 108 8.65 6.59 15.64
N GLU A 109 8.37 5.68 16.57
CA GLU A 109 9.42 5.02 17.35
C GLU A 109 10.42 4.27 16.45
N SER A 110 9.93 3.62 15.40
CA SER A 110 10.75 2.92 14.41
C SER A 110 11.68 3.88 13.65
N LEU A 111 11.14 5.02 13.19
CA LEU A 111 11.92 6.03 12.46
C LEU A 111 12.92 6.75 13.36
N SER A 112 12.53 7.14 14.58
CA SER A 112 13.39 7.84 15.53
C SER A 112 14.59 6.99 15.95
N LYS A 113 14.46 5.67 16.01
CA LYS A 113 15.59 4.75 16.26
C LYS A 113 16.63 4.73 15.15
N LYS A 114 16.22 5.00 13.90
CA LYS A 114 17.11 4.98 12.73
C LYS A 114 17.81 6.33 12.48
N GLY A 115 17.22 7.44 12.94
CA GLY A 115 17.89 8.74 12.99
C GLY A 115 18.21 9.35 11.62
N TYR A 116 17.30 9.28 10.66
CA TYR A 116 17.50 9.88 9.34
C TYR A 116 17.44 11.42 9.42
N GLU A 117 18.44 12.10 8.86
CA GLU A 117 18.50 13.56 8.78
C GLU A 117 17.47 14.14 7.80
N GLY A 118 17.17 13.43 6.71
CA GLY A 118 16.16 13.85 5.76
C GLY A 118 15.65 12.76 4.81
N ILE A 119 14.36 12.85 4.48
CA ILE A 119 13.64 11.94 3.61
C ILE A 119 12.99 12.74 2.49
N ARG A 120 13.20 12.29 1.26
CA ARG A 120 12.46 12.75 0.08
C ARG A 120 11.21 11.91 -0.09
N PHE A 121 10.07 12.59 -0.20
CA PHE A 121 8.78 12.01 -0.50
C PHE A 121 8.40 12.36 -1.95
N ASP A 122 8.45 11.37 -2.84
CA ASP A 122 8.06 11.52 -4.23
C ASP A 122 6.65 10.94 -4.42
N PHE A 123 5.73 11.68 -5.05
CA PHE A 123 4.39 11.15 -5.33
C PHE A 123 3.91 11.52 -6.74
N ALA A 124 3.00 10.72 -7.29
CA ALA A 124 2.40 10.91 -8.60
C ALA A 124 0.92 10.51 -8.58
N ILE A 125 0.10 11.24 -9.31
CA ILE A 125 -1.34 11.00 -9.45
C ILE A 125 -1.62 10.77 -10.94
N LYS A 126 -2.21 9.63 -11.28
CA LYS A 126 -2.63 9.35 -12.66
C LYS A 126 -3.93 10.04 -12.96
N GLN A 127 -3.95 10.80 -14.05
CA GLN A 127 -5.19 11.23 -14.68
C GLN A 127 -5.73 10.09 -15.56
N THR A 128 -6.43 9.14 -14.94
CA THR A 128 -7.19 8.13 -15.67
C THR A 128 -8.53 8.74 -16.09
N GLY A 129 -8.90 8.61 -17.37
CA GLY A 129 -10.02 9.28 -18.06
C GLY A 129 -11.45 9.02 -17.54
N GLU A 130 -11.60 8.64 -16.28
CA GLU A 130 -12.85 8.62 -15.53
C GLU A 130 -12.54 9.09 -14.09
N GLU A 131 -12.54 10.40 -13.85
CA GLU A 131 -12.70 11.11 -12.54
C GLU A 131 -11.96 10.58 -11.29
N LYS A 132 -11.04 9.63 -11.41
CA LYS A 132 -10.45 8.84 -10.33
C LYS A 132 -8.93 8.91 -10.45
N GLY A 133 -8.31 9.56 -9.48
CA GLY A 133 -6.87 9.63 -9.33
C GLY A 133 -6.31 8.34 -8.74
N HIS A 134 -5.50 7.61 -9.50
CA HIS A 134 -4.68 6.55 -8.94
C HIS A 134 -3.36 7.15 -8.44
N PHE A 135 -3.07 6.97 -7.17
CA PHE A 135 -1.94 7.55 -6.47
C PHE A 135 -0.81 6.54 -6.31
N VAL A 136 0.41 7.00 -6.59
CA VAL A 136 1.64 6.25 -6.32
C VAL A 136 2.58 7.16 -5.55
N ARG A 137 3.27 6.59 -4.56
CA ARG A 137 4.28 7.29 -3.77
C ARG A 137 5.55 6.47 -3.64
N GLY A 138 6.65 7.15 -3.33
CA GLY A 138 7.95 6.58 -3.10
C GLY A 138 8.76 7.43 -2.13
N TYR A 139 9.68 6.78 -1.44
CA TYR A 139 10.54 7.41 -0.44
C TYR A 139 12.00 7.17 -0.80
N ALA A 140 12.83 8.16 -0.54
CA ALA A 140 14.27 8.05 -0.70
C ALA A 140 14.99 8.92 0.34
N SER A 141 16.26 8.64 0.60
CA SER A 141 17.09 9.58 1.36
C SER A 141 17.22 10.91 0.60
N SER A 142 17.20 12.02 1.34
CA SER A 142 17.45 13.35 0.78
C SER A 142 18.92 13.55 0.40
N GLU A 143 19.83 12.76 0.99
CA GLU A 143 21.26 12.85 0.78
C GLU A 143 21.66 12.25 -0.58
N LYS A 144 22.49 13.00 -1.32
CA LYS A 144 22.88 12.63 -2.69
C LYS A 144 23.87 11.46 -2.66
N GLY A 145 23.45 10.31 -3.17
CA GLY A 145 24.28 9.10 -3.24
C GLY A 145 24.15 8.18 -2.02
N ALA A 146 23.26 8.51 -1.07
CA ALA A 146 22.92 7.61 0.02
C ALA A 146 22.26 6.32 -0.50
N PRO A 147 22.44 5.19 0.21
CA PRO A 147 21.81 3.94 -0.16
C PRO A 147 20.28 4.07 -0.14
N PRO A 148 19.56 3.20 -0.90
CA PRO A 148 18.11 3.12 -0.82
C PRO A 148 17.67 2.90 0.63
N LEU A 149 16.53 3.47 1.00
CA LEU A 149 15.91 3.17 2.29
C LEU A 149 15.58 1.68 2.35
N ASP A 150 15.80 1.08 3.51
CA ASP A 150 15.42 -0.30 3.76
C ASP A 150 13.88 -0.44 3.77
N GLY A 151 13.40 -1.65 3.45
CA GLY A 151 11.96 -1.90 3.31
C GLY A 151 11.16 -1.58 4.57
N GLU A 152 11.71 -1.84 5.75
CA GLU A 152 11.01 -1.54 7.02
C GLU A 152 10.84 -0.04 7.26
N THR A 153 11.80 0.77 6.82
CA THR A 153 11.69 2.24 6.86
C THR A 153 10.62 2.74 5.90
N VAL A 154 10.58 2.19 4.68
CA VAL A 154 9.55 2.50 3.69
C VAL A 154 8.16 2.13 4.24
N ASP A 155 8.01 0.92 4.81
CA ASP A 155 6.78 0.46 5.42
C ASP A 155 6.33 1.36 6.59
N SER A 156 7.27 1.83 7.41
CA SER A 156 6.98 2.76 8.52
C SER A 156 6.48 4.12 8.00
N LEU A 157 7.10 4.65 6.95
CA LEU A 157 6.68 5.91 6.32
C LEU A 157 5.31 5.77 5.63
N ASP A 158 5.06 4.62 5.02
CA ASP A 158 3.77 4.27 4.42
C ASP A 158 2.65 4.24 5.47
N ARG A 159 2.92 3.60 6.61
CA ARG A 159 2.02 3.55 7.76
C ARG A 159 1.73 4.94 8.31
N LEU A 160 2.75 5.79 8.44
CA LEU A 160 2.59 7.18 8.90
C LEU A 160 1.76 8.03 7.94
N PHE A 161 2.02 7.94 6.64
CA PHE A 161 1.24 8.70 5.68
C PHE A 161 -0.22 8.26 5.68
N ASN A 162 -0.48 6.96 5.77
CA ASN A 162 -1.86 6.45 5.85
C ASN A 162 -2.54 6.87 7.17
N ALA A 163 -1.80 6.92 8.28
CA ALA A 163 -2.32 7.41 9.55
C ALA A 163 -2.59 8.92 9.52
N TRP A 164 -1.74 9.71 8.86
CA TRP A 164 -1.96 11.13 8.63
C TRP A 164 -3.25 11.37 7.85
N LEU A 165 -3.45 10.67 6.72
CA LEU A 165 -4.69 10.76 5.94
C LEU A 165 -5.94 10.38 6.75
N ALA A 166 -5.83 9.34 7.57
CA ALA A 166 -6.94 8.90 8.40
C ALA A 166 -7.29 9.91 9.50
N ASN A 167 -6.29 10.45 10.21
CA ASN A 167 -6.48 11.34 11.34
C ASN A 167 -6.88 12.76 10.93
N GLU A 168 -6.26 13.32 9.89
CA GLU A 168 -6.47 14.72 9.49
C GLU A 168 -7.58 14.88 8.44
N HIS A 169 -7.76 13.88 7.58
CA HIS A 169 -8.65 13.99 6.42
C HIS A 169 -9.82 12.98 6.43
N GLN A 170 -9.85 12.01 7.35
CA GLN A 170 -10.82 10.90 7.35
C GLN A 170 -10.81 10.14 6.02
N VAL A 171 -9.60 9.83 5.53
CA VAL A 171 -9.38 9.14 4.27
C VAL A 171 -8.50 7.91 4.46
N LEU A 172 -8.88 6.82 3.82
CA LEU A 172 -8.07 5.60 3.71
C LEU A 172 -7.62 5.39 2.27
N THR A 173 -6.44 4.80 2.11
CA THR A 173 -5.93 4.39 0.81
C THR A 173 -6.02 2.88 0.64
N GLU A 174 -6.46 2.43 -0.53
CA GLU A 174 -6.47 1.01 -0.90
C GLU A 174 -6.13 0.91 -2.39
N ASP A 175 -5.12 0.11 -2.73
CA ASP A 175 -4.65 -0.11 -4.11
C ASP A 175 -4.42 1.20 -4.89
N GLY A 176 -3.89 2.23 -4.22
CA GLY A 176 -3.62 3.53 -4.84
C GLY A 176 -4.83 4.44 -4.97
N PHE A 177 -6.02 4.05 -4.49
CA PHE A 177 -7.22 4.89 -4.50
C PHE A 177 -7.57 5.41 -3.11
N PHE A 178 -8.14 6.61 -3.06
CA PHE A 178 -8.52 7.28 -1.82
C PHE A 178 -10.02 7.07 -1.56
N PHE A 179 -10.35 6.71 -0.33
CA PHE A 179 -11.72 6.45 0.12
C PHE A 179 -12.03 7.29 1.35
N LYS A 180 -13.12 8.03 1.32
CA LYS A 180 -13.62 8.76 2.48
C LYS A 180 -14.21 7.79 3.49
N THR A 181 -13.94 8.01 4.77
CA THR A 181 -14.48 7.18 5.86
C THR A 181 -15.49 7.91 6.71
N ASP A 182 -16.34 7.14 7.41
CA ASP A 182 -17.11 7.64 8.54
C ASP A 182 -16.26 7.67 9.84
N ALA A 183 -16.87 8.05 10.96
CA ALA A 183 -16.21 8.12 12.27
C ALA A 183 -15.77 6.75 12.81
N GLU A 184 -16.38 5.68 12.30
CA GLU A 184 -16.07 4.30 12.64
C GLU A 184 -15.00 3.68 11.72
N GLY A 185 -14.58 4.40 10.67
CA GLY A 185 -13.58 3.95 9.71
C GLY A 185 -14.13 3.15 8.53
N ASN A 186 -15.45 3.09 8.35
CA ASN A 186 -16.05 2.41 7.20
C ASN A 186 -15.94 3.28 5.95
N LYS A 187 -15.56 2.67 4.83
CA LYS A 187 -15.45 3.34 3.53
C LYS A 187 -16.84 3.73 3.04
N THR A 188 -17.06 5.02 2.82
CA THR A 188 -18.35 5.57 2.36
C THR A 188 -18.37 5.77 0.85
N ARG A 189 -17.33 6.39 0.30
CA ARG A 189 -17.16 6.61 -1.13
C ARG A 189 -15.69 6.75 -1.53
N GLN A 190 -15.41 6.48 -2.79
CA GLN A 190 -14.14 6.82 -3.41
C GLN A 190 -14.06 8.34 -3.65
N LEU A 191 -12.88 8.94 -3.46
CA LEU A 191 -12.63 10.33 -3.79
C LEU A 191 -12.42 10.52 -5.29
N THR A 192 -12.83 11.68 -5.77
CA THR A 192 -12.57 12.14 -7.14
C THR A 192 -11.14 12.66 -7.29
N LEU A 193 -10.65 12.79 -8.52
CA LEU A 193 -9.33 13.33 -8.80
C LEU A 193 -9.13 14.72 -8.16
N ASP A 194 -10.08 15.62 -8.34
CA ASP A 194 -10.00 17.00 -7.83
C ASP A 194 -9.87 17.02 -6.30
N GLU A 195 -10.59 16.15 -5.60
CA GLU A 195 -10.51 16.03 -4.14
C GLU A 195 -9.17 15.45 -3.67
N VAL A 196 -8.61 14.51 -4.43
CA VAL A 196 -7.27 13.97 -4.16
C VAL A 196 -6.22 15.05 -4.42
N GLU A 197 -6.35 15.83 -5.49
CA GLU A 197 -5.46 16.95 -5.78
C GLU A 197 -5.54 18.04 -4.71
N GLU A 198 -6.74 18.34 -4.18
CA GLU A 198 -6.92 19.30 -3.09
C GLU A 198 -6.21 18.84 -1.79
N ILE A 199 -6.40 17.58 -1.39
CA ILE A 199 -5.70 17.00 -0.24
C ILE A 199 -4.18 17.00 -0.47
N MET A 200 -3.76 16.73 -1.71
CA MET A 200 -2.35 16.64 -2.06
C MET A 200 -1.68 18.00 -2.31
N ALA A 201 -2.43 19.07 -2.57
CA ALA A 201 -1.89 20.41 -2.83
C ALA A 201 -1.04 20.93 -1.66
N ASP A 202 -1.55 20.77 -0.44
CA ASP A 202 -0.84 21.15 0.79
C ASP A 202 -0.20 19.95 1.51
N SER A 203 -0.34 18.73 0.98
CA SER A 203 0.16 17.50 1.63
C SER A 203 1.63 17.52 1.99
N ALA A 204 2.46 18.20 1.19
CA ALA A 204 3.87 18.44 1.45
C ALA A 204 4.11 19.09 2.81
N GLN A 205 3.33 20.13 3.10
CA GLN A 205 3.43 20.92 4.31
C GLN A 205 2.63 20.25 5.43
N GLY A 206 1.41 19.77 5.16
CA GLY A 206 0.56 19.09 6.13
C GLY A 206 1.18 17.79 6.66
N PHE A 207 1.76 16.96 5.81
CA PHE A 207 2.44 15.74 6.25
C PHE A 207 3.74 16.05 7.01
N LYS A 208 4.47 17.11 6.61
CA LYS A 208 5.63 17.58 7.36
C LYS A 208 5.26 18.09 8.76
N ASP A 209 4.20 18.88 8.86
CA ASP A 209 3.70 19.41 10.13
C ASP A 209 3.18 18.28 11.02
N TYR A 210 2.54 17.27 10.43
CA TYR A 210 2.14 16.06 11.11
C TYR A 210 3.34 15.30 11.70
N LEU A 211 4.42 15.11 10.92
CA LEU A 211 5.64 14.48 11.42
C LEU A 211 6.28 15.28 12.58
N GLN A 212 6.33 16.60 12.47
CA GLN A 212 6.87 17.47 13.53
C GLN A 212 6.03 17.42 14.81
N SER A 213 4.69 17.44 14.68
CA SER A 213 3.78 17.35 15.82
C SER A 213 3.90 16.03 16.59
N ASN A 214 4.36 14.98 15.90
CA ASN A 214 4.63 13.66 16.48
C ASN A 214 6.12 13.45 16.80
N HIS A 215 6.91 14.51 16.94
CA HIS A 215 8.33 14.48 17.34
C HIS A 215 9.27 13.69 16.41
N VAL A 216 8.97 13.63 15.10
CA VAL A 216 9.91 13.13 14.09
C VAL A 216 10.77 14.31 13.63
N GLU A 217 12.07 14.28 13.97
CA GLU A 217 13.02 15.35 13.66
C GLU A 217 13.51 15.36 12.19
N THR A 218 13.06 14.41 11.38
CA THR A 218 13.51 14.23 10.00
C THR A 218 12.98 15.32 9.06
N GLN A 219 13.86 15.88 8.23
CA GLN A 219 13.45 16.83 7.21
C GLN A 219 12.73 16.14 6.06
N LEU A 220 11.46 16.49 5.81
CA LEU A 220 10.70 16.00 4.67
C LEU A 220 10.81 16.96 3.48
N VAL A 221 11.21 16.43 2.31
CA VAL A 221 11.21 17.16 1.04
C VAL A 221 10.27 16.45 0.07
N SER A 222 9.11 17.04 -0.20
CA SER A 222 8.13 16.50 -1.13
C SER A 222 8.41 16.92 -2.58
N ARG A 223 8.20 16.02 -3.54
CA ARG A 223 8.19 16.35 -4.98
C ARG A 223 7.08 15.58 -5.69
N GLN A 224 6.23 16.31 -6.40
CA GLN A 224 5.31 15.70 -7.36
C GLN A 224 6.08 15.28 -8.61
N ARG A 225 5.85 14.06 -9.09
CA ARG A 225 6.43 13.49 -10.30
C ARG A 225 5.33 13.08 -11.28
N GLU A 226 5.72 12.92 -12.54
CA GLU A 226 4.86 12.32 -13.56
C GLU A 226 4.54 10.87 -13.23
N TYR A 227 3.38 10.40 -13.68
CA TYR A 227 2.90 9.07 -13.30
C TYR A 227 3.75 7.97 -13.95
N PRO A 228 4.13 6.91 -13.20
CA PRO A 228 4.94 5.82 -13.75
C PRO A 228 4.33 5.21 -15.01
N GLY A 229 5.04 5.32 -16.14
CA GLY A 229 4.64 4.74 -17.42
C GLY A 229 4.06 5.71 -18.45
N GLU A 230 3.80 6.98 -18.10
CA GLU A 230 3.33 7.98 -19.08
C GLU A 230 4.39 8.27 -20.15
N HIS A 231 5.67 8.37 -19.79
CA HIS A 231 6.76 8.52 -20.76
C HIS A 231 6.81 7.40 -21.81
N ARG A 232 6.58 6.13 -21.42
CA ARG A 232 6.58 5.00 -22.37
C ARG A 232 5.42 5.10 -23.37
N LEU A 233 4.26 5.59 -22.93
CA LEU A 233 3.09 5.75 -23.78
C LEU A 233 3.19 6.97 -24.68
N GLU A 234 3.77 8.07 -24.21
CA GLU A 234 4.03 9.24 -25.04
C GLU A 234 5.11 9.00 -26.10
N GLU A 235 6.21 8.34 -25.74
CA GLU A 235 7.26 7.99 -26.68
C GLU A 235 6.76 7.01 -27.75
N THR A 236 5.96 6.01 -27.36
CA THR A 236 5.35 5.08 -28.33
C THR A 236 4.29 5.74 -29.21
N LYS A 237 3.49 6.69 -28.67
CA LYS A 237 2.55 7.47 -29.47
C LYS A 237 3.26 8.44 -30.42
N LYS A 238 4.33 9.11 -29.98
CA LYS A 238 5.16 9.98 -30.82
C LYS A 238 5.89 9.19 -31.91
N ALA A 239 6.44 8.02 -31.57
CA ALA A 239 7.06 7.11 -32.54
C ALA A 239 6.05 6.52 -33.53
N ALA A 240 4.84 6.19 -33.09
CA ALA A 240 3.77 5.71 -33.97
C ALA A 240 3.25 6.82 -34.90
N ALA A 241 3.12 8.06 -34.40
CA ALA A 241 2.73 9.22 -35.20
C ALA A 241 3.80 9.57 -36.23
N GLN A 242 5.08 9.55 -35.86
CA GLN A 242 6.19 9.76 -36.79
C GLN A 242 6.23 8.67 -37.87
N LYS A 243 6.05 7.40 -37.49
CA LYS A 243 6.00 6.27 -38.44
C LYS A 243 4.77 6.31 -39.35
N ALA A 244 3.66 6.86 -38.90
CA ALA A 244 2.46 7.07 -39.72
C ALA A 244 2.68 8.21 -40.73
N VAL A 245 3.30 9.31 -40.32
CA VAL A 245 3.65 10.43 -41.21
C VAL A 245 4.68 10.01 -42.26
N GLU A 246 5.71 9.24 -41.87
CA GLU A 246 6.73 8.72 -42.79
C GLU A 246 6.14 7.78 -43.84
N ARG A 247 5.16 6.93 -43.47
CA ARG A 247 4.43 6.08 -44.43
C ARG A 247 3.54 6.86 -45.40
N VAL A 248 2.99 8.00 -44.99
CA VAL A 248 2.19 8.85 -45.88
C VAL A 248 3.10 9.55 -46.88
N ILE A 249 4.29 9.99 -46.46
CA ILE A 249 5.29 10.62 -47.32
C ILE A 249 5.86 9.60 -48.33
N GLU A 250 6.21 8.39 -47.90
CA GLU A 250 6.68 7.33 -48.82
C GLU A 250 5.62 6.90 -49.84
N ALA A 251 4.33 6.90 -49.46
CA ALA A 251 3.23 6.59 -50.37
C ALA A 251 3.02 7.70 -51.43
N GLU A 252 3.13 8.98 -51.06
CA GLU A 252 3.07 10.10 -52.00
C GLU A 252 4.28 10.14 -52.96
N GLU A 253 5.46 9.73 -52.51
CA GLU A 253 6.65 9.64 -53.36
C GLU A 253 6.55 8.45 -54.35
N ALA A 254 6.00 7.31 -53.95
CA ALA A 254 5.76 6.17 -54.85
C ALA A 254 4.72 6.49 -55.94
N GLU A 255 3.66 7.24 -55.60
CA GLU A 255 2.60 7.63 -56.55
C GLU A 255 3.10 8.67 -57.57
N LYS A 256 4.04 9.54 -57.19
CA LYS A 256 4.71 10.47 -58.13
C LYS A 256 5.67 9.76 -59.09
N VAL A 257 6.34 8.69 -58.67
CA VAL A 257 7.24 7.91 -59.55
C VAL A 257 6.47 7.10 -60.58
N GLU A 258 5.24 6.65 -60.29
CA GLU A 258 4.42 5.89 -61.22
C GLU A 258 3.72 6.76 -62.29
N ALA A 259 3.50 8.05 -62.00
CA ALA A 259 2.89 9.01 -62.93
C ALA A 259 3.82 9.49 -64.06
N GLU A 260 5.14 9.36 -63.93
CA GLU A 260 6.10 9.80 -64.97
C GLU A 260 6.49 8.71 -65.99
N VAL A 261 6.07 7.44 -65.84
CA VAL A 261 6.55 6.32 -66.68
C VAL A 261 5.48 5.70 -67.60
N GLN A 262 4.40 6.42 -67.94
CA GLN A 262 3.51 5.98 -69.04
C GLN A 262 3.86 6.64 -70.38
N PRO A 263 4.35 5.88 -71.38
CA PRO A 263 4.68 6.42 -72.71
C PRO A 263 3.42 6.77 -73.50
N THR A 264 3.42 7.96 -74.09
CA THR A 264 2.43 8.44 -75.05
C THR A 264 2.41 7.54 -76.29
N HIS A 265 1.36 6.73 -76.43
CA HIS A 265 0.97 6.17 -77.73
C HIS A 265 -0.50 6.52 -78.00
N ILE A 266 -0.70 7.59 -78.78
CA ILE A 266 -2.02 7.94 -79.35
C ILE A 266 -1.99 7.61 -80.84
N GLY A 267 -2.93 6.76 -81.24
CA GLY A 267 -3.44 6.57 -82.60
C GLY A 267 -4.50 5.46 -82.56
N PRO A 268 -5.50 5.40 -83.47
CA PRO A 268 -5.74 6.22 -84.66
C PRO A 268 -7.22 6.70 -84.84
N THR A 269 -7.43 7.62 -85.78
CA THR A 269 -8.62 7.66 -86.68
C THR A 269 -8.18 8.11 -88.05
#